data_AF-A0A9P8RKK4-F1
#
_entry.id   AF-A0A9P8RKK4-F1
#
_cell.length_a   1.000
_cell.length_b   1.000
_cell.length_c   1.000
_cell.angle_alpha   90.00
_cell.angle_beta   90.00
_cell.angle_gamma   90.00
#
_symmetry.space_group_name_H-M   'P 1'
#
loop_
_entity.id
_entity.type
_entity.pdbx_description
1 polymer ?
#
loop_
_entity_poly.entity_id
_entity_poly.type
_entity_poly.pdbx_seq_one_letter_code
_entity_poly.pdbx_strand_id
1 'polypeptide(L)'
;MLDLRTAAALVARGYGSSSSIAKREEYKSTIDLDSAWFIAFAIINIAVFLPVLQYISYTLGAVFPTLAFVECKPTYERISSKEEDEVKGDTKSRGGSIEELDSTEFKPITSSIRATHRLLWSIGGFRALFRGLLCLWATTLVYCVLVLGLYQIPAVPKFFDNLLARLLTLQLQAFWVHSVLSTGNRTSAWKRIPGFKQTIQATAVPSFIAIAATFFADLIPMLAMLLLHVRVYQPHGLLPSVPVHDAALWELGVFLFLRILMAALIEIPSQVVLVRCQTSLMSDADKTIIAVDRTFGVEEVRERGYLSILEAFKSLKGTWGRLCKFWVKLLFLTIAIQVTAASVIVAEFLGLVLYASLSQRGQ
;
A
#
# COMPACT_ATOMS: atom_id res chain seq x y z
N MET A 1 -81.37 -26.99 14.60
CA MET A 1 -80.48 -26.82 15.77
C MET A 1 -79.04 -26.94 15.27
N LEU A 2 -78.35 -25.82 15.07
CA LEU A 2 -76.90 -25.85 14.81
C LEU A 2 -76.22 -26.33 16.09
N ASP A 3 -75.47 -27.40 15.96
CA ASP A 3 -74.82 -28.10 17.06
C ASP A 3 -73.83 -27.17 17.77
N LEU A 4 -74.08 -26.83 19.04
CA LEU A 4 -73.26 -25.92 19.86
C LEU A 4 -71.76 -26.28 19.86
N ARG A 5 -71.46 -27.56 19.62
CA ARG A 5 -70.10 -28.11 19.49
C ARG A 5 -69.36 -27.60 18.25
N THR A 6 -70.06 -27.38 17.14
CA THR A 6 -69.45 -26.87 15.89
C THR A 6 -69.12 -25.39 15.99
N ALA A 7 -69.96 -24.59 16.66
CA ALA A 7 -69.70 -23.18 16.93
C ALA A 7 -68.49 -22.98 17.86
N ALA A 8 -68.37 -23.79 18.92
CA ALA A 8 -67.22 -23.74 19.83
C ALA A 8 -65.89 -24.10 19.14
N ALA A 9 -65.91 -25.11 18.25
CA ALA A 9 -64.72 -25.51 17.49
C ALA A 9 -64.26 -24.43 16.49
N LEU A 10 -65.20 -23.71 15.87
CA LEU A 10 -64.88 -22.59 14.95
C LEU A 10 -64.28 -21.40 15.70
N VAL A 11 -64.80 -21.06 16.88
CA VAL A 11 -64.25 -19.98 17.72
C VAL A 11 -62.85 -20.31 18.23
N ALA A 12 -62.63 -21.55 18.70
CA ALA A 12 -61.31 -22.00 19.15
C ALA A 12 -60.28 -21.99 18.00
N ARG A 13 -60.69 -22.37 16.78
CA ARG A 13 -59.84 -22.36 15.59
C ARG A 13 -59.53 -20.95 15.10
N GLY A 14 -60.49 -20.02 15.20
CA GLY A 14 -60.29 -18.60 14.90
C GLY A 14 -59.32 -17.92 15.87
N TYR A 15 -59.42 -18.22 17.17
CA TYR A 15 -58.52 -17.68 18.20
C TYR A 15 -57.08 -18.19 18.02
N GLY A 16 -56.91 -19.48 17.69
CA GLY A 16 -55.60 -20.05 17.35
C GLY A 16 -54.98 -19.41 16.10
N SER A 17 -55.78 -19.13 15.06
CA SER A 17 -55.30 -18.49 13.84
C SER A 17 -54.91 -17.01 14.03
N SER A 18 -55.62 -16.27 14.88
CA SER A 18 -55.27 -14.88 15.17
C SER A 18 -53.99 -14.77 16.00
N SER A 19 -53.78 -15.70 16.93
CA SER A 19 -52.57 -15.76 17.77
C SER A 19 -51.30 -16.14 16.98
N SER A 20 -51.43 -16.99 15.96
CA SER A 20 -50.31 -17.40 15.11
C SER A 20 -49.90 -16.31 14.11
N ILE A 21 -50.86 -15.52 13.61
CA ILE A 21 -50.59 -14.36 12.76
C ILE A 21 -49.90 -13.27 13.60
N ALA A 22 -50.41 -12.96 14.80
CA ALA A 22 -49.79 -11.97 15.69
C ALA A 22 -48.35 -12.37 16.06
N LYS A 23 -48.09 -13.63 16.42
CA LYS A 23 -46.73 -14.13 16.68
C LYS A 23 -45.82 -14.05 15.46
N ARG A 24 -46.36 -14.26 14.26
CA ARG A 24 -45.59 -14.18 13.01
C ARG A 24 -45.23 -12.74 12.66
N GLU A 25 -46.12 -11.78 12.93
CA GLU A 25 -45.85 -10.35 12.75
C GLU A 25 -44.84 -9.84 13.78
N GLU A 26 -44.98 -10.25 15.04
CA GLU A 26 -44.04 -9.92 16.13
C GLU A 26 -42.65 -10.52 15.88
N TYR A 27 -42.57 -11.77 15.43
CA TYR A 27 -41.30 -12.41 15.05
C TYR A 27 -40.64 -11.70 13.86
N LYS A 28 -41.43 -11.29 12.86
CA LYS A 28 -40.94 -10.57 11.68
C LYS A 28 -40.42 -9.17 12.07
N SER A 29 -41.13 -8.42 12.92
CA SER A 29 -40.67 -7.12 13.40
C SER A 29 -39.41 -7.20 14.25
N THR A 30 -39.25 -8.29 15.02
CA THR A 30 -38.06 -8.50 15.85
C THR A 30 -36.84 -8.85 15.00
N ILE A 31 -37.01 -9.70 13.96
CA ILE A 31 -35.94 -10.00 12.99
C ILE A 31 -35.53 -8.75 12.20
N ASP A 32 -36.48 -7.92 11.78
CA ASP A 32 -36.19 -6.71 11.01
C ASP A 32 -35.43 -5.67 11.87
N LEU A 33 -35.74 -5.55 13.16
CA LEU A 33 -35.04 -4.66 14.10
C LEU A 33 -33.63 -5.15 14.41
N ASP A 34 -33.45 -6.45 14.67
CA ASP A 34 -32.13 -7.05 14.91
C ASP A 34 -31.24 -6.93 13.67
N SER A 35 -31.80 -7.15 12.46
CA SER A 35 -31.10 -7.00 11.19
C SER A 35 -30.62 -5.56 10.96
N ALA A 36 -31.42 -4.55 11.32
CA ALA A 36 -31.03 -3.15 11.19
C ALA A 36 -29.84 -2.78 12.07
N TRP A 37 -29.76 -3.28 13.30
CA TRP A 37 -28.61 -3.07 14.19
C TRP A 37 -27.34 -3.71 13.62
N PHE A 38 -27.41 -4.93 13.09
CA PHE A 38 -26.26 -5.57 12.44
C PHE A 38 -25.74 -4.75 11.25
N ILE A 39 -26.63 -4.23 10.41
CA ILE A 39 -26.26 -3.38 9.27
C ILE A 39 -25.62 -2.07 9.76
N ALA A 40 -26.19 -1.42 10.77
CA ALA A 40 -25.63 -0.20 11.35
C ALA A 40 -24.22 -0.43 11.92
N PHE A 41 -24.01 -1.52 12.67
CA PHE A 41 -22.70 -1.91 13.18
C PHE A 41 -21.69 -2.19 12.06
N ALA A 42 -22.11 -2.87 10.99
CA ALA A 42 -21.27 -3.12 9.83
C ALA A 42 -20.85 -1.82 9.14
N ILE A 43 -21.77 -0.86 8.97
CA ILE A 43 -21.48 0.45 8.38
C ILE A 43 -20.49 1.23 9.24
N ILE A 44 -20.67 1.25 10.57
CA ILE A 44 -19.74 1.91 11.50
C ILE A 44 -18.35 1.30 11.41
N ASN A 45 -18.27 -0.04 11.42
CA ASN A 45 -17.01 -0.75 11.24
C ASN A 45 -16.31 -0.36 9.93
N ILE A 46 -17.03 -0.37 8.81
CA ILE A 46 -16.48 0.07 7.52
C ILE A 46 -16.00 1.52 7.61
N ALA A 47 -16.81 2.42 8.18
CA ALA A 47 -16.47 3.84 8.28
C ALA A 47 -15.22 4.10 9.14
N VAL A 48 -14.96 3.28 10.16
CA VAL A 48 -13.80 3.42 11.06
C VAL A 48 -12.57 2.69 10.51
N PHE A 49 -12.71 1.45 10.07
CA PHE A 49 -11.58 0.61 9.66
C PHE A 49 -11.11 0.93 8.23
N LEU A 50 -11.99 1.35 7.32
CA LEU A 50 -11.59 1.63 5.94
C LEU A 50 -10.56 2.77 5.85
N PRO A 51 -10.70 3.92 6.55
CA PRO A 51 -9.66 4.94 6.60
C PRO A 51 -8.34 4.44 7.22
N VAL A 52 -8.41 3.58 8.25
CA VAL A 52 -7.23 3.01 8.91
C VAL A 52 -6.49 2.08 7.96
N LEU A 53 -7.19 1.17 7.29
CA LEU A 53 -6.63 0.29 6.27
C LEU A 53 -6.05 1.10 5.11
N GLN A 54 -6.76 2.13 4.65
CA GLN A 54 -6.27 3.03 3.61
C GLN A 54 -4.98 3.74 4.05
N TYR A 55 -4.89 4.21 5.30
CA TYR A 55 -3.69 4.84 5.84
C TYR A 55 -2.51 3.86 5.90
N ILE A 56 -2.73 2.63 6.36
CA ILE A 56 -1.68 1.60 6.42
C ILE A 56 -1.20 1.25 5.01
N SER A 57 -2.11 0.90 4.11
CA SER A 57 -1.77 0.49 2.75
C SER A 57 -1.13 1.62 1.94
N TYR A 58 -1.66 2.84 2.07
CA TYR A 58 -1.18 3.99 1.29
C TYR A 58 0.04 4.66 1.91
N THR A 59 -0.09 5.15 3.14
CA THR A 59 0.94 6.00 3.76
C THR A 59 2.13 5.15 4.18
N LEU A 60 1.89 4.08 4.95
CA LEU A 60 2.95 3.20 5.44
C LEU A 60 3.46 2.24 4.36
N GLY A 61 2.56 1.76 3.49
CA GLY A 61 2.87 0.77 2.45
C GLY A 61 3.44 1.34 1.15
N ALA A 62 3.09 2.57 0.77
CA ALA A 62 3.50 3.14 -0.52
C ALA A 62 4.30 4.45 -0.37
N VAL A 63 3.78 5.45 0.35
CA VAL A 63 4.41 6.78 0.45
C VAL A 63 5.74 6.72 1.19
N PHE A 64 5.76 6.16 2.40
CA PHE A 64 6.95 6.10 3.24
C PHE A 64 8.11 5.31 2.59
N PRO A 65 7.88 4.11 2.01
CA PRO A 65 8.90 3.41 1.23
C PRO A 65 9.40 4.20 0.04
N THR A 66 8.52 4.86 -0.72
CA THR A 66 8.92 5.66 -1.89
C THR A 66 9.89 6.76 -1.50
N LEU A 67 9.62 7.47 -0.39
CA LEU A 67 10.52 8.48 0.16
C LEU A 67 11.87 7.88 0.59
N ALA A 68 11.87 6.70 1.22
CA ALA A 68 13.09 6.02 1.65
C ALA A 68 13.94 5.50 0.47
N PHE A 69 13.32 5.15 -0.65
CA PHE A 69 14.01 4.66 -1.85
C PHE A 69 14.85 5.73 -2.54
N VAL A 70 14.37 6.97 -2.52
CA VAL A 70 14.99 8.10 -3.24
C VAL A 70 15.88 8.98 -2.37
N GLU A 71 15.79 8.88 -1.04
CA GLU A 71 16.58 9.73 -0.15
C GLU A 71 18.08 9.40 -0.23
N CYS A 72 18.84 10.38 -0.71
CA CYS A 72 20.29 10.35 -0.80
C CYS A 72 20.91 11.45 0.07
N LYS A 73 22.22 11.34 0.34
CA LYS A 73 22.98 12.46 0.93
C LYS A 73 22.92 13.63 -0.05
N PRO A 74 22.65 14.87 0.40
CA PRO A 74 22.71 16.03 -0.49
C PRO A 74 24.14 16.19 -0.97
N THR A 75 24.37 15.94 -2.26
CA THR A 75 25.62 16.28 -2.92
C THR A 75 25.61 17.80 -3.09
N TYR A 76 26.14 18.52 -2.09
CA TYR A 76 26.52 19.91 -2.32
C TYR A 76 27.68 19.89 -3.31
N GLU A 77 27.38 20.15 -4.59
CA GLU A 77 28.40 20.50 -5.55
C GLU A 77 29.04 21.79 -5.03
N ARG A 78 30.25 21.69 -4.46
CA ARG A 78 31.05 22.89 -4.16
C ARG A 78 31.26 23.57 -5.51
N ILE A 79 30.49 24.63 -5.75
CA ILE A 79 30.89 25.64 -6.71
C ILE A 79 32.21 26.16 -6.14
N SER A 80 33.32 25.66 -6.67
CA SER A 80 34.59 26.34 -6.51
C SER A 80 34.40 27.69 -7.18
N SER A 81 34.15 28.71 -6.36
CA SER A 81 34.32 30.10 -6.74
C SER A 81 35.79 30.28 -7.11
N LYS A 82 36.11 29.91 -8.35
CA LYS A 82 37.33 30.32 -9.03
C LYS A 82 36.96 31.64 -9.71
N GLU A 83 36.70 32.64 -8.88
CA GLU A 83 36.85 34.03 -9.31
C GLU A 83 38.31 34.36 -9.03
N GLU A 84 39.02 34.58 -10.14
CA GLU A 84 40.35 35.15 -10.18
C GLU A 84 40.33 36.50 -9.47
N ASP A 85 41.07 36.64 -8.39
CA ASP A 85 41.62 37.93 -7.96
C ASP A 85 43.07 37.71 -7.51
N GLU A 86 43.98 37.95 -8.45
CA GLU A 86 45.36 38.29 -8.15
C GLU A 86 45.40 39.63 -7.40
N VAL A 87 45.53 39.61 -6.06
CA VAL A 87 46.13 40.72 -5.34
C VAL A 87 47.02 40.20 -4.21
N LYS A 88 48.32 40.46 -4.35
CA LYS A 88 49.33 40.30 -3.30
C LYS A 88 48.98 41.14 -2.07
N GLY A 89 49.03 40.54 -0.89
CA GLY A 89 48.98 41.25 0.39
C GLY A 89 49.26 40.34 1.57
N ASP A 90 50.49 40.39 2.05
CA ASP A 90 51.01 39.65 3.20
C ASP A 90 50.31 40.10 4.50
N THR A 91 49.59 39.20 5.19
CA THR A 91 49.30 39.37 6.63
C THR A 91 48.97 38.03 7.30
N LYS A 92 49.83 37.63 8.23
CA LYS A 92 49.60 36.52 9.18
C LYS A 92 48.30 36.74 9.96
N SER A 93 47.31 35.88 9.74
CA SER A 93 46.22 35.65 10.68
C SER A 93 45.84 34.17 10.70
N ARG A 94 46.29 33.51 11.77
CA ARG A 94 45.59 32.45 12.51
C ARG A 94 44.79 31.47 11.65
N GLY A 95 45.46 30.37 11.27
CA GLY A 95 44.81 29.17 10.75
C GLY A 95 43.72 28.68 11.70
N GLY A 96 42.47 29.01 11.37
CA GLY A 96 41.31 28.25 11.78
C GLY A 96 41.05 27.23 10.68
N SER A 97 41.35 25.98 10.99
CA SER A 97 40.96 24.80 10.23
C SER A 97 39.48 24.90 9.82
N ILE A 98 39.24 25.17 8.53
CA ILE A 98 37.96 24.88 7.86
C ILE A 98 37.93 23.36 7.65
N GLU A 99 37.92 22.63 8.77
CA GLU A 99 37.99 21.18 8.85
C GLU A 99 37.14 20.73 10.05
N GLU A 100 36.01 21.41 10.29
CA GLU A 100 35.08 21.04 11.37
C GLU A 100 33.62 21.45 11.09
N LEU A 101 33.21 21.41 9.82
CA LEU A 101 31.79 21.43 9.42
C LEU A 101 31.39 20.20 8.59
N ASP A 102 32.27 19.19 8.50
CA ASP A 102 32.07 17.94 7.74
C ASP A 102 31.66 16.74 8.62
N SER A 103 31.19 17.00 9.86
CA SER A 103 30.86 15.94 10.83
C SER A 103 29.51 16.08 11.52
N THR A 104 28.59 16.90 10.99
CA THR A 104 27.17 16.63 11.28
C THR A 104 26.74 15.45 10.41
N GLU A 105 26.98 14.26 10.94
CA GLU A 105 26.56 12.96 10.40
C GLU A 105 25.17 13.09 9.75
N PHE A 106 25.12 13.15 8.40
CA PHE A 106 23.85 13.31 7.68
C PHE A 106 22.91 12.17 8.08
N LYS A 107 21.95 12.48 8.94
CA LYS A 107 20.96 11.52 9.41
C LYS A 107 19.78 11.57 8.44
N PRO A 108 19.61 10.54 7.59
CA PRO A 108 18.50 10.51 6.64
C PRO A 108 17.19 10.61 7.41
N ILE A 109 16.30 11.48 6.94
CA ILE A 109 15.02 11.78 7.58
C ILE A 109 14.15 10.51 7.59
N THR A 110 14.33 9.63 6.60
CA THR A 110 13.65 8.32 6.53
C THR A 110 14.23 7.26 7.47
N SER A 111 15.29 7.54 8.24
CA SER A 111 15.79 6.60 9.27
C SER A 111 14.78 6.33 10.41
N SER A 112 13.81 7.23 10.59
CA SER A 112 12.78 7.14 11.60
C SER A 112 11.41 7.45 11.01
N ILE A 113 10.47 6.51 11.18
CA ILE A 113 9.06 6.67 10.78
C ILE A 113 8.46 7.95 11.38
N ARG A 114 8.82 8.26 12.63
CA ARG A 114 8.33 9.46 13.32
C ARG A 114 8.89 10.75 12.70
N ALA A 115 10.14 10.72 12.23
CA ALA A 115 10.75 11.86 11.55
C ALA A 115 10.11 12.07 10.18
N THR A 116 9.90 11.00 9.40
CA THR A 116 9.18 11.05 8.12
C THR A 116 7.75 11.60 8.29
N HIS A 117 7.01 11.09 9.28
CA HIS A 117 5.66 11.58 9.58
C HIS A 117 5.68 13.06 9.98
N ARG A 118 6.61 13.48 10.85
CA ARG A 118 6.75 14.88 11.27
C ARG A 118 7.06 15.80 10.08
N LEU A 119 7.95 15.38 9.18
CA LEU A 119 8.31 16.13 7.97
C LEU A 119 7.08 16.32 7.06
N LEU A 120 6.36 15.23 6.76
CA LEU A 120 5.15 15.33 5.93
C LEU A 120 4.09 16.22 6.58
N TRP A 121 3.90 16.07 7.89
CA TRP A 121 2.97 16.88 8.65
C TRP A 121 3.34 18.37 8.63
N SER A 122 4.63 18.72 8.74
CA SER A 122 5.06 20.12 8.72
C SER A 122 4.86 20.81 7.37
N ILE A 123 4.77 20.05 6.27
CA ILE A 123 4.62 20.61 4.92
C ILE A 123 3.16 20.90 4.57
N GLY A 124 2.22 20.04 4.97
CA GLY A 124 0.82 20.19 4.58
C GLY A 124 -0.18 19.49 5.49
N GLY A 125 0.20 19.22 6.74
CA GLY A 125 -0.64 18.59 7.76
C GLY A 125 -1.14 17.20 7.32
N PHE A 126 -2.36 16.88 7.73
CA PHE A 126 -2.99 15.59 7.44
C PHE A 126 -3.15 15.31 5.94
N ARG A 127 -3.42 16.34 5.12
CA ARG A 127 -3.60 16.17 3.66
C ARG A 127 -2.30 15.81 2.94
N ALA A 128 -1.14 16.15 3.51
CA ALA A 128 0.15 15.77 2.94
C ALA A 128 0.41 14.26 3.03
N LEU A 129 -0.18 13.56 4.01
CA LEU A 129 -0.06 12.09 4.14
C LEU A 129 -0.78 11.36 3.00
N PHE A 130 -1.85 11.93 2.45
CA PHE A 130 -2.61 11.39 1.33
C PHE A 130 -2.27 12.07 0.00
N ARG A 131 -1.08 12.69 -0.09
CA ARG A 131 -0.61 13.34 -1.32
C ARG A 131 -0.42 12.30 -2.42
N GLY A 132 -1.01 12.52 -3.58
CA GLY A 132 -1.01 11.56 -4.69
C GLY A 132 -2.12 10.49 -4.62
N LEU A 133 -2.96 10.47 -3.57
CA LEU A 133 -3.96 9.39 -3.40
C LEU A 133 -4.96 9.34 -4.57
N LEU A 134 -5.47 10.49 -5.01
CA LEU A 134 -6.37 10.56 -6.17
C LEU A 134 -5.70 10.07 -7.45
N CYS A 135 -4.41 10.33 -7.62
CA CYS A 135 -3.65 9.81 -8.75
C CYS A 135 -3.53 8.30 -8.66
N LEU A 136 -3.23 7.75 -7.47
CA LEU A 136 -3.17 6.30 -7.28
C LEU A 136 -4.52 5.66 -7.60
N TRP A 137 -5.62 6.22 -7.08
CA TRP A 137 -6.97 5.71 -7.36
C TRP A 137 -7.31 5.77 -8.85
N ALA A 138 -6.96 6.86 -9.54
CA ALA A 138 -7.13 6.95 -10.98
C ALA A 138 -6.30 5.88 -11.71
N THR A 139 -5.03 5.68 -11.33
CA THR A 139 -4.18 4.62 -11.88
C THR A 139 -4.79 3.24 -11.65
N THR A 140 -5.26 2.96 -10.43
CA THR A 140 -5.90 1.68 -10.08
C THR A 140 -7.19 1.47 -10.86
N LEU A 141 -8.02 2.50 -11.03
CA LEU A 141 -9.26 2.41 -11.81
C LEU A 141 -8.95 2.12 -13.28
N VAL A 142 -8.01 2.85 -13.88
CA VAL A 142 -7.57 2.60 -15.27
C VAL A 142 -7.01 1.18 -15.41
N TYR A 143 -6.19 0.73 -14.45
CA TYR A 143 -5.67 -0.63 -14.40
C TYR A 143 -6.81 -1.67 -14.37
N CYS A 144 -7.79 -1.51 -13.48
CA CYS A 144 -8.93 -2.42 -13.37
C CYS A 144 -9.74 -2.48 -14.68
N VAL A 145 -10.03 -1.33 -15.29
CA VAL A 145 -10.73 -1.26 -16.58
C VAL A 145 -9.95 -1.97 -17.68
N LEU A 146 -8.63 -1.79 -17.74
CA LEU A 146 -7.77 -2.46 -18.71
C LEU A 146 -7.74 -3.98 -18.50
N VAL A 147 -7.57 -4.45 -17.27
CA VAL A 147 -7.59 -5.90 -16.98
C VAL A 147 -8.94 -6.51 -17.33
N LEU A 148 -10.05 -5.88 -16.93
CA LEU A 148 -11.39 -6.36 -17.25
C LEU A 148 -11.65 -6.36 -18.76
N GLY A 149 -11.18 -5.34 -19.48
CA GLY A 149 -11.30 -5.26 -20.94
C GLY A 149 -10.48 -6.32 -21.67
N LEU A 150 -9.21 -6.51 -21.27
CA LEU A 150 -8.31 -7.52 -21.85
C LEU A 150 -8.80 -8.94 -21.58
N TYR A 151 -9.38 -9.19 -20.39
CA TYR A 151 -9.94 -10.50 -20.03
C TYR A 151 -11.05 -10.97 -20.98
N GLN A 152 -11.79 -10.05 -21.60
CA GLN A 152 -12.84 -10.38 -22.58
C GLN A 152 -12.28 -10.80 -23.95
N ILE A 153 -10.97 -10.61 -24.19
CA ILE A 153 -10.35 -10.90 -25.48
C ILE A 153 -9.80 -12.34 -25.45
N PRO A 154 -10.43 -13.32 -26.14
CA PRO A 154 -10.00 -14.72 -26.10
C PRO A 154 -8.61 -14.97 -26.71
N ALA A 155 -8.07 -14.01 -27.47
CA ALA A 155 -6.77 -14.09 -28.11
C ALA A 155 -5.58 -13.78 -27.17
N VAL A 156 -5.82 -13.12 -26.03
CA VAL A 156 -4.76 -12.78 -25.08
C VAL A 156 -4.69 -13.88 -24.01
N PRO A 157 -3.53 -14.55 -23.83
CA PRO A 157 -3.42 -15.51 -22.74
C PRO A 157 -3.54 -14.75 -21.42
N LYS A 158 -4.41 -15.22 -20.52
CA LYS A 158 -4.80 -14.55 -19.24
C LYS A 158 -3.64 -14.07 -18.37
N PHE A 159 -2.46 -14.67 -18.53
CA PHE A 159 -1.22 -14.25 -17.87
C PHE A 159 -0.71 -12.88 -18.35
N PHE A 160 -0.85 -12.58 -19.64
CA PHE A 160 -0.39 -11.33 -20.25
C PHE A 160 -1.28 -10.13 -19.94
N ASP A 161 -2.55 -10.34 -19.57
CA ASP A 161 -3.50 -9.25 -19.29
C ASP A 161 -2.98 -8.32 -18.17
N ASN A 162 -2.53 -8.93 -17.07
CA ASN A 162 -1.97 -8.20 -15.93
C ASN A 162 -0.68 -7.48 -16.29
N LEU A 163 0.20 -8.13 -17.06
CA LEU A 163 1.46 -7.54 -17.48
C LEU A 163 1.21 -6.33 -18.39
N LEU A 164 0.36 -6.50 -19.40
CA LEU A 164 0.05 -5.47 -20.38
C LEU A 164 -0.67 -4.28 -19.73
N ALA A 165 -1.64 -4.53 -18.86
CA ALA A 165 -2.32 -3.48 -18.11
C ALA A 165 -1.34 -2.68 -17.24
N ARG A 166 -0.39 -3.35 -16.54
CA ARG A 166 0.64 -2.66 -15.74
C ARG A 166 1.56 -1.82 -16.60
N LEU A 167 2.01 -2.34 -17.76
CA LEU A 167 2.86 -1.62 -18.71
C LEU A 167 2.16 -0.37 -19.29
N LEU A 168 0.86 -0.46 -19.57
CA LEU A 168 0.07 0.68 -20.05
C LEU A 168 -0.11 1.76 -18.97
N THR A 169 -0.17 1.37 -17.70
CA THR A 169 -0.30 2.30 -16.57
C THR A 169 1.02 2.90 -16.07
N LEU A 170 2.16 2.62 -16.71
CA LEU A 170 3.48 3.08 -16.23
C LEU A 170 3.61 4.61 -16.14
N GLN A 171 3.04 5.33 -17.11
CA GLN A 171 3.09 6.79 -17.09
C GLN A 171 2.35 7.35 -15.88
N LEU A 172 1.20 6.76 -15.53
CA LEU A 172 0.41 7.15 -14.37
C LEU A 172 1.12 6.77 -13.06
N GLN A 173 1.83 5.63 -13.04
CA GLN A 173 2.64 5.23 -11.89
C GLN A 173 3.83 6.17 -11.67
N ALA A 174 4.56 6.54 -12.73
CA ALA A 174 5.65 7.52 -12.65
C ALA A 174 5.12 8.89 -12.21
N PHE A 175 3.97 9.30 -12.74
CA PHE A 175 3.30 10.53 -12.33
C PHE A 175 2.89 10.50 -10.85
N TRP A 176 2.40 9.36 -10.34
CA TRP A 176 2.13 9.19 -8.91
C TRP A 176 3.39 9.40 -8.06
N VAL A 177 4.53 8.80 -8.45
CA VAL A 177 5.81 9.00 -7.74
C VAL A 177 6.21 10.47 -7.72
N HIS A 178 6.14 11.17 -8.86
CA HIS A 178 6.44 12.62 -8.93
C HIS A 178 5.46 13.45 -8.09
N SER A 179 4.19 13.05 -8.04
CA SER A 179 3.20 13.69 -7.18
C SER A 179 3.51 13.51 -5.69
N VAL A 180 4.04 12.36 -5.28
CA VAL A 180 4.44 12.08 -3.89
C VAL A 180 5.68 12.89 -3.50
N LEU A 181 6.64 13.05 -4.41
CA LEU A 181 7.94 13.68 -4.13
C LEU A 181 7.95 15.20 -4.21
N SER A 182 7.13 15.79 -5.08
CA SER A 182 7.11 17.24 -5.27
C SER A 182 6.56 17.99 -4.06
N THR A 183 6.94 19.26 -3.85
CA THR A 183 6.31 20.16 -2.86
C THR A 183 5.23 21.06 -3.48
N GLY A 184 5.27 21.26 -4.81
CA GLY A 184 4.48 22.27 -5.53
C GLY A 184 2.96 22.06 -5.59
N ASN A 185 2.26 23.10 -6.08
CA ASN A 185 0.81 23.25 -6.10
C ASN A 185 0.12 22.26 -7.08
N ARG A 186 -1.09 21.76 -6.74
CA ARG A 186 -1.82 20.74 -7.52
C ARG A 186 -2.10 21.11 -8.98
N THR A 187 -2.29 22.40 -9.27
CA THR A 187 -2.57 22.91 -10.63
C THR A 187 -1.38 22.78 -11.58
N SER A 188 -0.16 22.69 -11.04
CA SER A 188 1.06 22.42 -11.81
C SER A 188 1.34 20.92 -12.00
N ALA A 189 0.65 20.04 -11.29
CA ALA A 189 0.96 18.61 -11.30
C ALA A 189 0.74 18.01 -12.70
N TRP A 190 -0.38 18.30 -13.36
CA TRP A 190 -0.68 17.78 -14.70
C TRP A 190 0.34 18.20 -15.78
N LYS A 191 1.00 19.35 -15.60
CA LYS A 191 2.07 19.81 -16.52
C LYS A 191 3.39 19.06 -16.33
N ARG A 192 3.51 18.24 -15.27
CA ARG A 192 4.70 17.45 -14.92
C ARG A 192 4.61 15.99 -15.34
N ILE A 193 3.60 15.62 -16.12
CA ILE A 193 3.49 14.26 -16.64
C ILE A 193 4.69 14.03 -17.57
N PRO A 194 5.57 13.05 -17.30
CA PRO A 194 6.70 12.78 -18.15
C PRO A 194 6.22 12.30 -19.52
N GLY A 195 6.97 12.64 -20.57
CA GLY A 195 6.62 12.23 -21.93
C GLY A 195 6.49 10.71 -22.02
N PHE A 196 5.40 10.22 -22.63
CA PHE A 196 5.07 8.79 -22.67
C PHE A 196 6.20 7.94 -23.27
N LYS A 197 6.76 8.37 -24.41
CA LYS A 197 7.85 7.65 -25.09
C LYS A 197 9.11 7.54 -24.22
N GLN A 198 9.51 8.66 -23.59
CA GLN A 198 10.68 8.69 -22.72
C GLN A 198 10.46 7.84 -21.46
N THR A 199 9.24 7.88 -20.90
CA THR A 199 8.88 7.10 -19.72
C THR A 199 8.91 5.61 -20.02
N ILE A 200 8.33 5.17 -21.14
CA ILE A 200 8.40 3.78 -21.56
C ILE A 200 9.86 3.37 -21.80
N GLN A 201 10.63 4.16 -22.54
CA GLN A 201 12.02 3.80 -22.85
C GLN A 201 12.88 3.66 -21.60
N ALA A 202 12.69 4.53 -20.60
CA ALA A 202 13.43 4.50 -19.35
C ALA A 202 12.91 3.47 -18.34
N THR A 203 11.60 3.21 -18.29
CA THR A 203 10.97 2.44 -17.20
C THR A 203 10.38 1.11 -17.61
N ALA A 204 10.23 0.79 -18.90
CA ALA A 204 9.62 -0.46 -19.34
C ALA A 204 10.38 -1.70 -18.82
N VAL A 205 11.71 -1.72 -18.98
CA VAL A 205 12.53 -2.86 -18.51
C VAL A 205 12.56 -2.94 -16.98
N PRO A 206 12.84 -1.85 -16.21
CA PRO A 206 12.73 -1.90 -14.75
C PRO A 206 11.34 -2.35 -14.27
N SER A 207 10.28 -1.92 -14.95
CA SER A 207 8.92 -2.29 -14.58
C SER A 207 8.62 -3.75 -14.85
N PHE A 208 9.05 -4.27 -16.00
CA PHE A 208 8.92 -5.68 -16.31
C PHE A 208 9.60 -6.55 -15.24
N ILE A 209 10.83 -6.17 -14.84
CA ILE A 209 11.56 -6.86 -13.78
C ILE A 209 10.80 -6.78 -12.45
N ALA A 210 10.27 -5.60 -12.08
CA ALA A 210 9.50 -5.44 -10.84
C ALA A 210 8.20 -6.26 -10.84
N ILE A 211 7.52 -6.36 -11.98
CA ILE A 211 6.32 -7.18 -12.14
C ILE A 211 6.67 -8.66 -12.02
N ALA A 212 7.71 -9.11 -12.72
CA ALA A 212 8.20 -10.47 -12.63
C ALA A 212 8.62 -10.82 -11.20
N ALA A 213 9.32 -9.91 -10.51
CA ALA A 213 9.73 -10.06 -9.13
C ALA A 213 8.54 -10.25 -8.18
N THR A 214 7.50 -9.41 -8.29
CA THR A 214 6.26 -9.60 -7.51
C THR A 214 5.60 -10.94 -7.84
N PHE A 215 5.50 -11.30 -9.12
CA PHE A 215 4.93 -12.58 -9.53
C PHE A 215 5.67 -13.78 -8.93
N PHE A 216 7.01 -13.80 -9.00
CA PHE A 216 7.81 -14.87 -8.39
C PHE A 216 7.73 -14.85 -6.86
N ALA A 217 7.66 -13.67 -6.24
CA ALA A 217 7.53 -13.55 -4.80
C ALA A 217 6.19 -14.09 -4.27
N ASP A 218 5.14 -14.10 -5.08
CA ASP A 218 3.85 -14.71 -4.75
C ASP A 218 3.79 -16.20 -5.18
N LEU A 219 4.37 -16.53 -6.34
CA LEU A 219 4.34 -17.90 -6.89
C LEU A 219 5.16 -18.88 -6.05
N ILE A 220 6.35 -18.50 -5.58
CA ILE A 220 7.25 -19.40 -4.84
C ILE A 220 6.62 -19.89 -3.52
N PRO A 221 6.08 -19.02 -2.65
CA PRO A 221 5.34 -19.46 -1.46
C PRO A 221 4.14 -20.34 -1.81
N MET A 222 3.40 -20.01 -2.87
CA MET A 222 2.24 -20.79 -3.30
C MET A 222 2.64 -22.20 -3.76
N LEU A 223 3.71 -22.33 -4.55
CA LEU A 223 4.26 -23.62 -4.99
C LEU A 223 4.79 -24.43 -3.80
N ALA A 224 5.46 -23.79 -2.84
CA ALA A 224 5.92 -24.46 -1.63
C ALA A 224 4.75 -25.06 -0.83
N MET A 225 3.65 -24.33 -0.69
CA MET A 225 2.44 -24.83 -0.03
C MET A 225 1.78 -25.98 -0.79
N LEU A 226 1.75 -25.90 -2.13
CA LEU A 226 1.26 -26.98 -2.98
C LEU A 226 2.11 -28.26 -2.81
N LEU A 227 3.44 -28.15 -2.76
CA LEU A 227 4.35 -29.27 -2.56
C LEU A 227 4.20 -29.90 -1.16
N LEU A 228 3.89 -29.09 -0.15
CA LEU A 228 3.61 -29.56 1.21
C LEU A 228 2.21 -30.18 1.36
N HIS A 229 1.44 -30.32 0.26
CA HIS A 229 0.06 -30.81 0.25
C HIS A 229 -0.89 -30.02 1.16
N VAL A 230 -0.51 -28.78 1.48
CA VAL A 230 -1.37 -27.86 2.24
C VAL A 230 -2.49 -27.42 1.31
N ARG A 231 -3.75 -27.65 1.71
CA ARG A 231 -4.92 -27.24 0.92
C ARG A 231 -5.06 -25.72 1.01
N VAL A 232 -4.36 -25.00 0.15
CA VAL A 232 -4.45 -23.54 0.06
C VAL A 232 -5.81 -23.16 -0.52
N TYR A 233 -6.56 -22.35 0.23
CA TYR A 233 -7.81 -21.73 -0.19
C TYR A 233 -7.60 -20.89 -1.46
N GLN A 234 -8.28 -21.25 -2.56
CA GLN A 234 -8.42 -20.40 -3.74
C GLN A 234 -9.78 -19.67 -3.65
N PRO A 235 -9.82 -18.32 -3.65
CA PRO A 235 -11.08 -17.58 -3.60
C PRO A 235 -11.92 -17.68 -4.89
N HIS A 236 -11.38 -18.28 -5.96
CA HIS A 236 -12.03 -18.38 -7.26
C HIS A 236 -12.45 -19.83 -7.48
N GLY A 237 -13.70 -20.12 -7.14
CA GLY A 237 -14.25 -21.47 -7.02
C GLY A 237 -14.09 -22.34 -8.26
N LEU A 238 -13.64 -23.58 -8.02
CA LEU A 238 -13.94 -24.75 -8.84
C LEU A 238 -13.74 -26.09 -8.10
N LEU A 239 -13.44 -26.08 -6.79
CA LEU A 239 -13.31 -27.28 -5.96
C LEU A 239 -13.94 -27.05 -4.58
N PRO A 240 -14.43 -28.12 -3.92
CA PRO A 240 -15.32 -28.01 -2.76
C PRO A 240 -14.61 -27.34 -1.57
N SER A 241 -15.32 -26.40 -0.96
CA SER A 241 -15.00 -25.77 0.32
C SER A 241 -14.77 -26.83 1.40
N VAL A 242 -13.58 -26.82 2.00
CA VAL A 242 -13.25 -27.68 3.15
C VAL A 242 -13.29 -26.82 4.44
N PRO A 243 -13.77 -27.35 5.58
CA PRO A 243 -13.83 -26.63 6.85
C PRO A 243 -12.43 -26.19 7.32
N VAL A 244 -12.35 -25.01 7.94
CA VAL A 244 -11.16 -24.46 8.61
C VAL A 244 -10.88 -25.23 9.91
N HIS A 245 -10.60 -26.53 9.82
CA HIS A 245 -10.05 -27.31 10.94
C HIS A 245 -8.72 -27.93 10.46
N ASP A 246 -7.69 -27.69 11.28
CA ASP A 246 -6.32 -28.22 11.17
C ASP A 246 -5.40 -27.69 10.05
N ALA A 247 -5.57 -26.45 9.58
CA ALA A 247 -4.42 -25.74 9.01
C ALA A 247 -3.46 -25.44 10.15
N ALA A 248 -2.46 -26.30 10.33
CA ALA A 248 -1.56 -26.21 11.46
C ALA A 248 -0.77 -24.88 11.38
N LEU A 249 -0.69 -24.13 12.49
CA LEU A 249 -0.07 -22.80 12.56
C LEU A 249 1.32 -22.72 11.91
N TRP A 250 2.04 -23.84 11.84
CA TRP A 250 3.33 -23.95 11.18
C TRP A 250 3.24 -23.76 9.66
N GLU A 251 2.16 -24.18 8.98
CA GLU A 251 1.96 -24.01 7.54
C GLU A 251 1.83 -22.53 7.17
N LEU A 252 1.02 -21.80 7.94
CA LEU A 252 0.91 -20.35 7.84
C LEU A 252 2.27 -19.68 8.12
N GLY A 253 2.99 -20.16 9.14
CA GLY A 253 4.33 -19.70 9.47
C GLY A 253 5.31 -19.86 8.31
N VAL A 254 5.33 -21.03 7.66
CA VAL A 254 6.19 -21.32 6.50
C VAL A 254 5.83 -20.43 5.30
N PHE A 255 4.54 -20.30 4.99
CA PHE A 255 4.08 -19.43 3.91
C PHE A 255 4.48 -17.97 4.13
N LEU A 256 4.20 -17.43 5.32
CA LEU A 256 4.53 -16.05 5.67
C LEU A 256 6.05 -15.83 5.65
N PHE A 257 6.82 -16.75 6.20
CA PHE A 257 8.28 -16.68 6.18
C PHE A 257 8.81 -16.63 4.76
N LEU A 258 8.37 -17.54 3.89
CA LEU A 258 8.82 -17.60 2.51
C LEU A 258 8.36 -16.37 1.71
N ARG A 259 7.14 -15.88 1.94
CA ARG A 259 6.62 -14.66 1.31
C ARG A 259 7.42 -13.42 1.71
N ILE A 260 7.75 -13.28 3.00
CA ILE A 260 8.58 -12.18 3.52
C ILE A 260 10.00 -12.29 2.95
N LEU A 261 10.56 -13.51 2.89
CA LEU A 261 11.89 -13.74 2.34
C LEU A 261 11.97 -13.35 0.85
N MET A 262 11.00 -13.80 0.04
CA MET A 262 10.94 -13.43 -1.38
C MET A 262 10.69 -11.93 -1.58
N ALA A 263 9.86 -11.33 -0.71
CA ALA A 263 9.65 -9.88 -0.72
C ALA A 263 10.98 -9.14 -0.52
N ALA A 264 11.73 -9.52 0.52
CA ALA A 264 12.99 -8.87 0.88
C ALA A 264 14.09 -9.06 -0.17
N LEU A 265 14.18 -10.24 -0.79
CA LEU A 265 15.26 -10.58 -1.71
C LEU A 265 15.04 -10.16 -3.16
N ILE A 266 13.79 -10.11 -3.63
CA ILE A 266 13.49 -9.94 -5.05
C ILE A 266 12.54 -8.75 -5.27
N GLU A 267 11.41 -8.73 -4.57
CA GLU A 267 10.38 -7.70 -4.76
C GLU A 267 10.89 -6.30 -4.37
N ILE A 268 11.39 -6.13 -3.15
CA ILE A 268 11.84 -4.83 -2.65
C ILE A 268 12.99 -4.25 -3.49
N PRO A 269 14.09 -4.98 -3.79
CA PRO A 269 15.16 -4.43 -4.64
C PRO A 269 14.66 -3.97 -6.01
N SER A 270 13.76 -4.75 -6.64
CA SER A 270 13.21 -4.41 -7.95
C SER A 270 12.37 -3.13 -7.91
N GLN A 271 11.56 -2.96 -6.86
CA GLN A 271 10.75 -1.75 -6.64
C GLN A 271 11.63 -0.53 -6.38
N VAL A 272 12.73 -0.68 -5.62
CA VAL A 272 13.67 0.42 -5.38
C VAL A 272 14.29 0.89 -6.70
N VAL A 273 14.76 -0.05 -7.52
CA VAL A 273 15.34 0.26 -8.84
C VAL A 273 14.32 0.99 -9.71
N LEU A 274 13.09 0.48 -9.80
CA LEU A 274 12.03 1.10 -10.57
C LEU A 274 11.73 2.54 -10.11
N VAL A 275 11.55 2.75 -8.81
CA VAL A 275 11.26 4.07 -8.25
C VAL A 275 12.43 5.04 -8.48
N ARG A 276 13.68 4.59 -8.38
CA ARG A 276 14.86 5.42 -8.70
C ARG A 276 14.90 5.80 -10.17
N CYS A 277 14.63 4.86 -11.09
CA CYS A 277 14.51 5.16 -12.52
C CYS A 277 13.38 6.17 -12.79
N GLN A 278 12.20 5.99 -12.18
CA GLN A 278 11.08 6.94 -12.32
C GLN A 278 11.43 8.33 -11.77
N THR A 279 12.19 8.38 -10.68
CA THR A 279 12.62 9.64 -10.07
C THR A 279 13.66 10.38 -10.91
N SER A 280 14.51 9.66 -11.65
CA SER A 280 15.47 10.26 -12.60
C SER A 280 14.80 11.02 -13.75
N LEU A 281 13.53 10.70 -14.05
CA LEU A 281 12.73 11.40 -15.08
C LEU A 281 12.13 12.73 -14.58
N MET A 282 12.33 13.09 -13.31
CA MET A 282 11.75 14.32 -12.76
C MET A 282 12.54 15.55 -13.25
N SER A 283 11.82 16.58 -13.72
CA SER A 283 12.44 17.81 -14.24
C SER A 283 13.22 18.57 -13.16
N ASP A 284 14.26 19.31 -13.57
CA ASP A 284 15.11 20.03 -12.63
C ASP A 284 14.42 21.14 -11.87
N ALA A 285 13.39 21.73 -12.48
CA ALA A 285 12.59 22.82 -11.93
C ALA A 285 11.71 22.39 -10.72
N ASP A 286 11.56 21.09 -10.48
CA ASP A 286 10.64 20.60 -9.45
C ASP A 286 11.29 20.50 -8.07
N LYS A 287 10.86 21.37 -7.15
CA LYS A 287 11.25 21.32 -5.73
C LYS A 287 10.72 20.03 -5.08
N THR A 288 11.62 19.23 -4.49
CA THR A 288 11.30 17.99 -3.77
C THR A 288 11.14 18.21 -2.27
N ILE A 289 10.41 17.32 -1.60
CA ILE A 289 10.20 17.33 -0.13
C ILE A 289 11.48 16.92 0.62
N ILE A 290 12.26 16.03 0.02
CA ILE A 290 13.48 15.47 0.58
C ILE A 290 14.63 15.74 -0.39
N ALA A 291 15.88 15.75 0.10
CA ALA A 291 17.06 15.70 -0.75
C ALA A 291 17.02 14.42 -1.61
N VAL A 292 16.67 14.59 -2.88
CA VAL A 292 16.63 13.54 -3.88
C VAL A 292 17.81 13.75 -4.81
N ASP A 293 18.66 12.73 -4.93
CA ASP A 293 19.68 12.71 -5.95
C ASP A 293 19.07 12.14 -7.24
N ARG A 294 18.95 12.97 -8.29
CA ARG A 294 18.33 12.58 -9.56
C ARG A 294 19.29 11.79 -10.45
N THR A 295 20.60 12.02 -10.31
CA THR A 295 21.66 11.32 -11.05
C THR A 295 22.19 10.13 -10.27
N PHE A 296 21.91 10.04 -8.96
CA PHE A 296 22.40 9.00 -8.06
C PHE A 296 23.94 8.84 -8.13
N GLY A 297 24.64 9.96 -8.34
CA GLY A 297 26.10 10.01 -8.49
C GLY A 297 26.64 9.50 -9.83
N VAL A 298 25.81 9.41 -10.87
CA VAL A 298 26.22 8.94 -12.22
C VAL A 298 26.10 10.08 -13.23
N GLU A 299 27.24 10.56 -13.74
CA GLU A 299 27.31 11.68 -14.70
C GLU A 299 26.60 11.35 -16.04
N GLU A 300 26.64 10.10 -16.50
CA GLU A 300 25.96 9.65 -17.74
C GLU A 300 24.44 9.90 -17.74
N VAL A 301 23.83 10.04 -16.55
CA VAL A 301 22.39 10.34 -16.42
C VAL A 301 22.08 11.76 -16.86
N ARG A 302 23.03 12.69 -16.70
CA ARG A 302 22.88 14.10 -17.14
C ARG A 302 22.85 14.21 -18.67
N GLU A 303 23.55 13.29 -19.35
CA GLU A 303 23.60 13.25 -20.82
C GLU A 303 22.46 12.43 -21.43
N ARG A 304 22.13 11.26 -20.85
CA ARG A 304 21.05 10.38 -21.37
C ARG A 304 19.66 10.78 -20.87
N GLY A 305 19.55 11.55 -19.79
CA GLY A 305 18.30 12.00 -19.19
C GLY A 305 17.51 10.92 -18.46
N TYR A 306 18.08 9.73 -18.22
CA TYR A 306 17.48 8.67 -17.41
C TYR A 306 18.53 7.70 -16.84
N LEU A 307 18.23 7.09 -15.70
CA LEU A 307 19.11 6.14 -14.99
C LEU A 307 18.94 4.71 -15.49
N SER A 308 20.05 4.02 -15.78
CA SER A 308 20.04 2.60 -16.16
C SER A 308 19.80 1.67 -14.96
N ILE A 309 19.26 0.47 -15.20
CA ILE A 309 18.97 -0.54 -14.16
C ILE A 309 20.22 -0.90 -13.36
N LEU A 310 21.35 -1.10 -14.02
CA LEU A 310 22.59 -1.52 -13.37
C LEU A 310 23.16 -0.42 -12.48
N GLU A 311 23.04 0.83 -12.89
CA GLU A 311 23.45 2.00 -12.11
C GLU A 311 22.53 2.20 -10.90
N ALA A 312 21.22 2.07 -11.11
CA ALA A 312 20.22 2.08 -10.04
C ALA A 312 20.47 0.97 -9.01
N PHE A 313 20.87 -0.23 -9.45
CA PHE A 313 21.21 -1.32 -8.55
C PHE A 313 22.54 -1.11 -7.83
N LYS A 314 23.57 -0.56 -8.50
CA LYS A 314 24.85 -0.21 -7.85
C LYS A 314 24.66 0.82 -6.74
N SER A 315 23.84 1.84 -6.97
CA SER A 315 23.51 2.85 -5.94
C SER A 315 22.74 2.27 -4.75
N LEU A 316 22.18 1.06 -4.86
CA LEU A 316 21.49 0.38 -3.76
C LEU A 316 22.47 -0.17 -2.71
N LYS A 317 23.64 -0.69 -3.14
CA LYS A 317 24.53 -1.49 -2.29
C LYS A 317 24.95 -0.78 -1.00
N GLY A 318 25.20 0.54 -1.07
CA GLY A 318 25.57 1.35 0.10
C GLY A 318 24.40 1.73 1.01
N THR A 319 23.16 1.70 0.51
CA THR A 319 21.96 2.14 1.24
C THR A 319 21.09 0.98 1.73
N TRP A 320 21.36 -0.24 1.24
CA TRP A 320 20.53 -1.43 1.47
C TRP A 320 20.31 -1.76 2.94
N GLY A 321 21.38 -1.76 3.76
CA GLY A 321 21.25 -2.06 5.19
C GLY A 321 20.36 -1.08 5.95
N ARG A 322 20.38 0.21 5.57
CA ARG A 322 19.47 1.23 6.12
C ARG A 322 18.03 0.95 5.71
N LEU A 323 17.83 0.62 4.43
CA LEU A 323 16.52 0.37 3.87
C LEU A 323 15.86 -0.88 4.48
N CYS A 324 16.62 -1.97 4.68
CA CYS A 324 16.14 -3.16 5.37
C CYS A 324 15.68 -2.84 6.80
N LYS A 325 16.47 -2.07 7.57
CA LYS A 325 16.09 -1.67 8.94
C LYS A 325 14.80 -0.84 8.94
N PHE A 326 14.62 0.06 7.97
CA PHE A 326 13.41 0.84 7.83
C PHE A 326 12.18 -0.03 7.52
N TRP A 327 12.32 -0.98 6.59
CA TRP A 327 11.27 -1.93 6.25
C TRP A 327 10.88 -2.85 7.40
N VAL A 328 11.84 -3.37 8.15
CA VAL A 328 11.56 -4.18 9.34
C VAL A 328 10.71 -3.37 10.33
N LYS A 329 11.05 -2.09 10.58
CA LYS A 329 10.23 -1.22 11.43
C LYS A 329 8.81 -1.01 10.88
N LEU A 330 8.67 -0.80 9.57
CA LEU A 330 7.37 -0.66 8.92
C LEU A 330 6.53 -1.93 9.00
N LEU A 331 7.16 -3.10 8.85
CA LEU A 331 6.50 -4.41 8.97
C LEU A 331 5.97 -4.62 10.39
N PHE A 332 6.80 -4.41 11.41
CA PHE A 332 6.36 -4.51 12.80
C PHE A 332 5.23 -3.53 13.13
N LEU A 333 5.33 -2.29 12.67
CA LEU A 333 4.27 -1.29 12.86
C LEU A 333 2.96 -1.71 12.18
N THR A 334 3.05 -2.21 10.95
CA THR A 334 1.88 -2.65 10.18
C THR A 334 1.20 -3.85 10.85
N ILE A 335 1.97 -4.85 11.27
CA ILE A 335 1.44 -6.02 12.01
C ILE A 335 0.79 -5.57 13.32
N ALA A 336 1.44 -4.68 14.10
CA ALA A 336 0.89 -4.20 15.35
C ALA A 336 -0.47 -3.51 15.17
N ILE A 337 -0.60 -2.66 14.14
CA ILE A 337 -1.88 -2.00 13.84
C ILE A 337 -2.93 -3.03 13.38
N GLN A 338 -2.57 -3.98 12.52
CA GLN A 338 -3.51 -5.01 12.06
C GLN A 338 -3.98 -5.94 13.18
N VAL A 339 -3.09 -6.37 14.07
CA VAL A 339 -3.43 -7.19 15.24
C VAL A 339 -4.36 -6.41 16.18
N THR A 340 -4.09 -5.11 16.38
CA THR A 340 -4.96 -4.24 17.18
C THR A 340 -6.33 -4.06 16.54
N ALA A 341 -6.39 -3.87 15.21
CA ALA A 341 -7.66 -3.78 14.50
C ALA A 341 -8.45 -5.09 14.59
N ALA A 342 -7.78 -6.23 14.39
CA ALA A 342 -8.39 -7.54 14.50
C ALA A 342 -8.90 -7.83 15.92
N SER A 343 -8.15 -7.43 16.97
CA SER A 343 -8.59 -7.64 18.35
C SER A 343 -9.85 -6.83 18.70
N VAL A 344 -9.97 -5.61 18.17
CA VAL A 344 -11.20 -4.80 18.31
C VAL A 344 -12.38 -5.50 17.64
N ILE A 345 -12.23 -5.96 16.40
CA ILE A 345 -13.30 -6.66 15.67
C ILE A 345 -13.73 -7.95 16.41
N VAL A 346 -12.77 -8.72 16.92
CA VAL A 346 -13.07 -9.93 17.70
C VAL A 346 -13.82 -9.59 18.99
N ALA A 347 -13.41 -8.54 19.70
CA ALA A 347 -14.08 -8.09 20.91
C ALA A 347 -15.52 -7.62 20.64
N GLU A 348 -15.73 -6.87 19.55
CA GLU A 348 -17.07 -6.45 19.11
C GLU A 348 -17.95 -7.66 18.78
N PHE A 349 -17.42 -8.62 18.03
CA PHE A 349 -18.15 -9.84 17.67
C PHE A 349 -18.53 -10.67 18.91
N LEU A 350 -17.60 -10.86 19.86
CA LEU A 350 -17.89 -11.55 21.12
C LEU A 350 -18.94 -10.81 21.95
N GLY A 351 -18.89 -9.48 21.99
CA GLY A 351 -19.91 -8.65 22.65
C GLY A 351 -21.30 -8.85 22.06
N LEU A 352 -21.42 -8.89 20.72
CA LEU A 352 -22.68 -9.15 20.03
C LEU A 352 -23.21 -10.56 20.29
N VAL A 353 -22.34 -11.57 20.27
CA VAL A 353 -22.73 -12.97 20.58
C VAL A 353 -23.21 -13.09 22.03
N LEU A 354 -22.51 -12.46 22.98
CA LEU A 354 -22.93 -12.45 24.37
C LEU A 354 -24.28 -11.73 24.56
N TYR A 355 -24.47 -10.58 23.91
CA TYR A 355 -25.75 -9.87 23.93
C TYR A 355 -26.91 -10.72 23.40
N ALA A 356 -26.72 -11.39 22.25
CA ALA A 356 -27.72 -12.30 21.70
C ALA A 356 -28.03 -13.47 22.66
N SER A 357 -27.00 -14.03 23.29
CA SER A 357 -27.17 -15.14 24.26
C SER A 357 -27.92 -14.74 25.52
N LEU A 358 -27.77 -13.48 25.98
CA LEU A 358 -28.49 -12.94 27.14
C LEU A 358 -29.93 -12.61 26.78
N SER A 359 -30.18 -12.06 25.59
CA SER A 359 -31.53 -11.79 25.09
C SER A 359 -32.37 -13.07 25.00
N GLN A 360 -31.78 -14.19 24.52
CA GLN A 360 -32.46 -15.49 24.46
C GLN A 360 -32.76 -16.12 25.82
N ARG A 361 -32.05 -15.75 26.89
CA ARG A 361 -32.31 -16.26 28.26
C ARG A 361 -33.36 -15.45 29.02
N GLY A 362 -33.71 -14.26 28.53
CA GLY A 362 -34.70 -13.37 29.15
C GLY A 362 -36.13 -13.52 28.61
N GLN A 363 -36.31 -14.26 27.52
CA GLN A 363 -37.61 -14.73 27.00
C GLN A 363 -37.90 -16.14 27.51
#